data_AF-A0A098F1C8-F1
#
_entry.id   AF-A0A098F1C8-F1
#
_cell.length_a   1.000
_cell.length_b   1.000
_cell.length_c   1.000
_cell.angle_alpha   90.00
_cell.angle_beta   90.00
_cell.angle_gamma   90.00
#
_symmetry.space_group_name_H-M   'P 1'
#
loop_
_entity.id
_entity.type
_entity.pdbx_description
1 polymer ?
#
loop_
_entity_poly.entity_id
_entity_poly.type
_entity_poly.pdbx_seq_one_letter_code
_entity_poly.pdbx_strand_id
1 'polypeptide(L)'
;MWSYRIGLNDRSGWKNSLLTNRIDLNDRRSKKIFLRSNRVVLNDRSGQKISVRSYRIGLNDRRSQKISVRSNRVVLNDRSSQKISVRSNRIFLNDRRSQKSSLRSNRVVLNDRRSQKSSLRSNRVVLNDLSGRKYSVRSNRVVLNDRSSQKSSLQSNRINLNDRSSQKSSLQSNRNDLNDRSGQKRSVRSIRSFLNDHRSQKSSLRSNRIDLNDRRSRKISLRSNRCPTTNHKEPNRRRLPQHKHFGDSLQL
;
A
#
# COMPACT_ATOMS: atom_id res chain seq x y z
N MET A 1 -41.82 1.59 -14.40
CA MET A 1 -41.03 0.33 -14.35
C MET A 1 -41.07 -0.25 -12.95
N TRP A 2 -41.71 -1.40 -12.77
CA TRP A 2 -41.80 -2.10 -11.48
C TRP A 2 -40.42 -2.57 -11.05
N SER A 3 -39.86 -2.00 -9.98
CA SER A 3 -38.54 -2.36 -9.49
C SER A 3 -38.64 -3.47 -8.44
N TYR A 4 -38.50 -4.73 -8.86
CA TYR A 4 -38.46 -5.88 -7.95
C TYR A 4 -37.29 -5.76 -6.96
N ARG A 5 -37.64 -5.61 -5.68
CA ARG A 5 -36.73 -5.59 -4.52
C ARG A 5 -36.94 -6.87 -3.72
N ILE A 6 -35.86 -7.58 -3.44
CA ILE A 6 -35.86 -8.69 -2.49
C ILE A 6 -35.13 -8.27 -1.22
N GLY A 7 -35.84 -8.31 -0.09
CA GLY A 7 -35.28 -8.22 1.25
C GLY A 7 -35.37 -9.59 1.92
N LEU A 8 -34.25 -10.20 2.30
CA LEU A 8 -34.23 -11.53 2.93
C LEU A 8 -33.40 -11.53 4.20
N ASN A 9 -33.90 -12.24 5.21
CA ASN A 9 -33.20 -12.55 6.44
C ASN A 9 -33.01 -14.07 6.52
N ASP A 10 -31.88 -14.58 6.04
CA ASP A 10 -31.59 -16.00 6.08
C ASP A 10 -30.86 -16.38 7.37
N ARG A 11 -31.43 -17.33 8.11
CA ARG A 11 -30.85 -17.86 9.35
C ARG A 11 -29.82 -18.96 9.07
N SER A 12 -30.02 -19.75 8.02
CA SER A 12 -29.15 -20.86 7.67
C SER A 12 -29.47 -21.37 6.27
N GLY A 13 -28.63 -21.01 5.30
CA GLY A 13 -28.76 -21.42 3.92
C GLY A 13 -27.65 -22.38 3.51
N TRP A 14 -27.99 -23.44 2.78
CA TRP A 14 -26.94 -24.20 2.08
C TRP A 14 -26.42 -23.40 0.87
N LYS A 15 -27.33 -22.72 0.16
CA LYS A 15 -27.07 -21.86 -1.00
C LYS A 15 -28.09 -20.72 -1.04
N ASN A 16 -27.60 -19.48 -1.18
CA ASN A 16 -28.42 -18.34 -1.58
C ASN A 16 -28.08 -17.94 -3.02
N SER A 17 -29.08 -17.93 -3.91
CA SER A 17 -28.93 -17.49 -5.29
C SER A 17 -30.06 -16.53 -5.64
N LEU A 18 -29.73 -15.24 -5.81
CA LEU A 18 -30.72 -14.19 -6.04
C LEU A 18 -30.39 -13.40 -7.31
N LEU A 19 -31.41 -13.20 -8.15
CA LEU A 19 -31.34 -12.46 -9.39
C LEU A 19 -32.50 -11.46 -9.48
N THR A 20 -32.25 -10.20 -9.12
CA THR A 20 -33.27 -9.14 -9.18
C THR A 20 -32.66 -7.76 -9.43
N ASN A 21 -33.48 -6.72 -9.56
CA ASN A 21 -32.97 -5.35 -9.71
C ASN A 21 -32.29 -4.83 -8.42
N ARG A 22 -32.79 -5.22 -7.25
CA ARG A 22 -32.22 -4.86 -5.95
C ARG A 22 -32.29 -6.00 -4.96
N ILE A 23 -31.16 -6.28 -4.31
CA ILE A 23 -31.03 -7.29 -3.25
C ILE A 23 -30.55 -6.61 -1.97
N ASP A 24 -31.29 -6.81 -0.88
CA ASP A 24 -30.84 -6.54 0.48
C ASP A 24 -30.91 -7.89 1.26
N LEU A 25 -29.76 -8.50 1.56
CA LEU A 25 -29.67 -9.82 2.21
C LEU A 25 -28.93 -9.71 3.54
N ASN A 26 -29.56 -10.18 4.62
CA ASN A 26 -28.90 -10.46 5.89
C ASN A 26 -28.77 -11.97 6.04
N ASP A 27 -27.55 -12.49 5.87
CA ASP A 27 -27.23 -13.91 6.00
C ASP A 27 -26.52 -14.16 7.34
N ARG A 28 -27.02 -15.11 8.13
CA ARG A 28 -26.33 -15.53 9.36
C ARG A 28 -25.28 -16.61 9.09
N ARG A 29 -25.56 -17.52 8.16
CA ARG A 29 -24.68 -18.64 7.86
C ARG A 29 -25.04 -19.24 6.52
N SER A 30 -24.12 -19.15 5.58
CA SER A 30 -24.25 -19.77 4.28
C SER A 30 -22.97 -20.49 3.85
N LYS A 31 -23.10 -21.67 3.24
CA LYS A 31 -21.94 -22.25 2.54
C LYS A 31 -21.63 -21.45 1.28
N LYS A 32 -22.66 -21.07 0.52
CA LYS A 32 -22.47 -20.33 -0.74
C LYS A 32 -23.52 -19.23 -0.90
N ILE A 33 -23.06 -18.02 -1.24
CA ILE A 33 -23.90 -16.88 -1.58
C ILE A 33 -23.54 -16.43 -2.99
N PHE A 34 -24.52 -16.38 -3.88
CA PHE A 34 -24.41 -15.91 -5.26
C PHE A 34 -25.46 -14.83 -5.52
N LEU A 35 -25.03 -13.59 -5.68
CA LEU A 35 -25.94 -12.46 -5.88
C LEU A 35 -25.64 -11.78 -7.20
N ARG A 36 -26.67 -11.61 -8.04
CA ARG A 36 -26.58 -10.86 -9.29
C ARG A 36 -27.71 -9.83 -9.34
N SER A 37 -27.35 -8.55 -9.37
CA SER A 37 -28.35 -7.47 -9.31
C SER A 37 -27.79 -6.13 -9.77
N ASN A 38 -28.61 -5.10 -10.00
CA ASN A 38 -28.10 -3.75 -10.21
C ASN A 38 -27.58 -3.12 -8.90
N ARG A 39 -28.18 -3.47 -7.76
CA ARG A 39 -27.70 -3.04 -6.43
C ARG A 39 -27.78 -4.19 -5.43
N VAL A 40 -26.67 -4.45 -4.75
CA VAL A 40 -26.58 -5.44 -3.67
C VAL A 40 -26.14 -4.76 -2.38
N VAL A 41 -26.88 -5.03 -1.30
CA VAL A 41 -26.45 -4.86 0.08
C VAL A 41 -26.45 -6.23 0.74
N LEU A 42 -25.30 -6.68 1.22
CA LEU A 42 -25.13 -7.97 1.90
C LEU A 42 -24.50 -7.76 3.28
N ASN A 43 -25.18 -8.25 4.30
CA ASN A 43 -24.61 -8.44 5.63
C ASN A 43 -24.47 -9.94 5.88
N ASP A 44 -23.25 -10.48 5.79
CA ASP A 44 -22.94 -11.88 6.07
C ASP A 44 -22.23 -12.01 7.43
N ARG A 45 -22.69 -12.93 8.28
CA ARG A 45 -21.98 -13.27 9.52
C ARG A 45 -20.97 -14.40 9.32
N SER A 46 -21.21 -15.33 8.40
CA SER A 46 -20.36 -16.48 8.20
C SER A 46 -20.62 -17.16 6.85
N GLY A 47 -19.79 -16.85 5.87
CA GLY A 47 -19.77 -17.47 4.55
C GLY A 47 -18.62 -18.46 4.36
N GLN A 48 -18.79 -19.49 3.53
CA GLN A 48 -17.59 -20.12 2.93
C GLN A 48 -17.22 -19.41 1.63
N LYS A 49 -18.18 -19.22 0.73
CA LYS A 49 -17.96 -18.61 -0.58
C LYS A 49 -19.03 -17.56 -0.87
N ILE A 50 -18.62 -16.30 -0.95
CA ILE A 50 -19.45 -15.18 -1.39
C ILE A 50 -19.03 -14.76 -2.80
N SER A 51 -19.99 -14.69 -3.71
CA SER A 51 -19.79 -14.18 -5.07
C SER A 51 -20.88 -13.17 -5.40
N VAL A 52 -20.50 -11.91 -5.63
CA VAL A 52 -21.44 -10.83 -5.92
C VAL A 52 -21.08 -10.14 -7.23
N ARG A 53 -22.05 -10.06 -8.15
CA ARG A 53 -21.94 -9.31 -9.40
C ARG A 53 -23.03 -8.24 -9.45
N SER A 54 -22.65 -6.97 -9.39
CA SER A 54 -23.63 -5.89 -9.39
C SER A 54 -23.09 -4.55 -9.86
N TYR A 55 -23.93 -3.60 -10.27
CA TYR A 55 -23.45 -2.26 -10.60
C TYR A 55 -22.96 -1.51 -9.33
N ARG A 56 -23.62 -1.68 -8.19
CA ARG A 56 -23.20 -1.16 -6.87
C ARG A 56 -23.28 -2.23 -5.78
N ILE A 57 -22.22 -2.36 -5.00
CA ILE A 57 -22.15 -3.34 -3.90
C ILE A 57 -21.77 -2.66 -2.60
N GLY A 58 -22.59 -2.87 -1.57
CA GLY A 58 -22.22 -2.73 -0.16
C GLY A 58 -22.17 -4.10 0.48
N LEU A 59 -21.02 -4.50 1.02
CA LEU A 59 -20.84 -5.80 1.65
C LEU A 59 -20.22 -5.62 3.03
N ASN A 60 -20.88 -6.15 4.05
CA ASN A 60 -20.32 -6.30 5.39
C ASN A 60 -20.20 -7.80 5.68
N ASP A 61 -18.97 -8.31 5.76
CA ASP A 61 -18.71 -9.70 6.13
C ASP A 61 -17.98 -9.77 7.47
N ARG A 62 -18.40 -10.69 8.33
CA ARG A 62 -17.68 -11.00 9.56
C ARG A 62 -16.65 -12.11 9.37
N ARG A 63 -16.93 -13.10 8.52
CA ARG A 63 -16.05 -14.25 8.34
C ARG A 63 -16.35 -14.96 7.03
N SER A 64 -15.37 -14.97 6.13
CA SER A 64 -15.44 -15.76 4.90
C SER A 64 -14.18 -16.53 4.59
N GLN A 65 -14.31 -17.69 3.93
CA GLN A 65 -13.15 -18.30 3.29
C GLN A 65 -12.79 -17.58 1.98
N LYS A 66 -13.80 -17.22 1.17
CA LYS A 66 -13.57 -16.58 -0.12
C LYS A 66 -14.65 -15.54 -0.42
N ILE A 67 -14.21 -14.33 -0.74
CA ILE A 67 -15.03 -13.24 -1.25
C ILE A 67 -14.58 -12.93 -2.67
N SER A 68 -15.52 -12.94 -3.62
CA SER A 68 -15.29 -12.58 -5.01
C SER A 68 -16.33 -11.55 -5.46
N VAL A 69 -15.87 -10.36 -5.86
CA VAL A 69 -16.75 -9.24 -6.17
C VAL A 69 -16.43 -8.63 -7.53
N ARG A 70 -17.46 -8.43 -8.36
CA ARG A 70 -17.35 -7.71 -9.63
C ARG A 70 -18.41 -6.61 -9.74
N SER A 71 -17.98 -5.35 -9.81
CA SER A 71 -18.90 -4.22 -9.81
C SER A 71 -18.34 -2.93 -10.38
N ASN A 72 -19.15 -1.91 -10.64
CA ASN A 72 -18.64 -0.58 -10.93
C ASN A 72 -18.24 0.19 -9.66
N ARG A 73 -18.91 -0.06 -8.52
CA ARG A 73 -18.56 0.53 -7.22
C ARG A 73 -18.69 -0.50 -6.10
N VAL A 74 -17.62 -0.68 -5.33
CA VAL A 74 -17.59 -1.60 -4.18
C VAL A 74 -17.23 -0.85 -2.91
N VAL A 75 -18.07 -1.04 -1.89
CA VAL A 75 -17.75 -0.79 -0.49
C VAL A 75 -17.77 -2.13 0.22
N LEU A 76 -16.61 -2.56 0.73
CA LEU A 76 -16.46 -3.84 1.43
C LEU A 76 -15.86 -3.58 2.82
N ASN A 77 -16.58 -4.01 3.85
CA ASN A 77 -16.06 -4.10 5.21
C ASN A 77 -15.94 -5.59 5.57
N ASP A 78 -14.73 -6.08 5.71
CA ASP A 78 -14.46 -7.46 6.11
C ASP A 78 -13.74 -7.50 7.47
N ARG A 79 -14.18 -8.38 8.36
CA ARG A 79 -13.45 -8.63 9.62
C ARG A 79 -12.42 -9.72 9.48
N SER A 80 -12.66 -10.72 8.64
CA SER A 80 -11.73 -11.82 8.50
C SER A 80 -12.03 -12.63 7.25
N SER A 81 -11.05 -12.72 6.36
CA SER A 81 -11.12 -13.68 5.27
C SER A 81 -9.81 -14.33 4.89
N GLN A 82 -9.88 -15.52 4.30
CA GLN A 82 -8.69 -16.11 3.70
C GLN A 82 -8.37 -15.48 2.35
N LYS A 83 -9.39 -15.21 1.51
CA LYS A 83 -9.18 -14.73 0.14
C LYS A 83 -10.22 -13.67 -0.24
N ILE A 84 -9.74 -12.49 -0.61
CA ILE A 84 -10.53 -11.41 -1.20
C ILE A 84 -10.07 -11.19 -2.63
N SER A 85 -11.01 -11.21 -3.58
CA SER A 85 -10.78 -10.81 -4.97
C SER A 85 -11.84 -9.80 -5.39
N VAL A 86 -11.42 -8.59 -5.73
CA VAL A 86 -12.34 -7.52 -6.15
C VAL A 86 -11.90 -6.92 -7.48
N ARG A 87 -12.81 -6.90 -8.44
CA ARG A 87 -12.64 -6.17 -9.71
C ARG A 87 -13.71 -5.09 -9.80
N SER A 88 -13.29 -3.83 -9.75
CA SER A 88 -14.22 -2.71 -9.85
C SER A 88 -13.64 -1.46 -10.49
N ASN A 89 -14.44 -0.46 -10.84
CA ASN A 89 -13.90 0.85 -11.22
C ASN A 89 -13.52 1.68 -9.99
N ARG A 90 -14.21 1.47 -8.85
CA ARG A 90 -13.90 2.11 -7.57
C ARG A 90 -14.05 1.09 -6.44
N ILE A 91 -13.00 0.94 -5.64
CA ILE A 91 -12.97 0.06 -4.47
C ILE A 91 -12.68 0.90 -3.24
N PHE A 92 -13.53 0.76 -2.23
CA PHE A 92 -13.24 1.12 -0.86
C PHE A 92 -13.31 -0.15 -0.02
N LEU A 93 -12.16 -0.58 0.52
CA LEU A 93 -12.04 -1.79 1.33
C LEU A 93 -11.51 -1.43 2.71
N ASN A 94 -12.27 -1.77 3.74
CA ASN A 94 -11.78 -1.86 5.11
C ASN A 94 -11.70 -3.33 5.49
N ASP A 95 -10.48 -3.81 5.72
CA ASP A 95 -10.24 -5.18 6.16
C ASP A 95 -9.51 -5.17 7.51
N ARG A 96 -9.92 -6.05 8.42
CA ARG A 96 -9.17 -6.26 9.66
C ARG A 96 -8.11 -7.34 9.50
N ARG A 97 -8.38 -8.39 8.73
CA ARG A 97 -7.50 -9.57 8.62
C ARG A 97 -7.76 -10.30 7.30
N SER A 98 -6.79 -10.25 6.39
CA SER A 98 -6.76 -11.15 5.24
C SER A 98 -5.45 -11.92 5.06
N GLN A 99 -5.59 -13.16 4.59
CA GLN A 99 -4.42 -13.92 4.14
C GLN A 99 -4.00 -13.54 2.72
N LYS A 100 -4.97 -13.33 1.82
CA LYS A 100 -4.70 -12.96 0.43
C LYS A 100 -5.74 -11.96 -0.05
N SER A 101 -5.30 -10.78 -0.49
CA SER A 101 -6.14 -9.79 -1.15
C SER A 101 -5.62 -9.50 -2.57
N SER A 102 -6.53 -9.41 -3.53
CA SER A 102 -6.24 -9.02 -4.90
C SER A 102 -7.29 -8.03 -5.37
N LEU A 103 -6.87 -6.77 -5.59
CA LEU A 103 -7.77 -5.69 -6.01
C LEU A 103 -7.33 -5.14 -7.36
N ARG A 104 -8.25 -5.10 -8.32
CA ARG A 104 -8.05 -4.48 -9.62
C ARG A 104 -9.10 -3.39 -9.85
N SER A 105 -8.65 -2.14 -9.99
CA SER A 105 -9.57 -1.01 -10.15
C SER A 105 -8.99 0.24 -10.78
N ASN A 106 -9.79 1.22 -11.17
CA ASN A 106 -9.25 2.55 -11.53
C ASN A 106 -8.87 3.35 -10.27
N ARG A 107 -9.61 3.17 -9.18
CA ARG A 107 -9.30 3.78 -7.88
C ARG A 107 -9.46 2.75 -6.76
N VAL A 108 -8.45 2.62 -5.92
CA VAL A 108 -8.48 1.78 -4.71
C VAL A 108 -8.21 2.66 -3.51
N VAL A 109 -9.06 2.54 -2.50
CA VAL A 109 -8.78 2.95 -1.13
C VAL A 109 -8.86 1.69 -0.28
N LEU A 110 -7.75 1.35 0.38
CA LEU A 110 -7.63 0.19 1.24
C LEU A 110 -7.15 0.63 2.62
N ASN A 111 -7.92 0.31 3.65
CA ASN A 111 -7.48 0.33 5.02
C ASN A 111 -7.41 -1.12 5.51
N ASP A 112 -6.20 -1.60 5.76
CA ASP A 112 -5.97 -2.96 6.27
C ASP A 112 -5.28 -2.88 7.64
N ARG A 113 -5.72 -3.71 8.58
CA ARG A 113 -5.00 -3.85 9.85
C ARG A 113 -3.92 -4.92 9.79
N ARG A 114 -4.16 -6.02 9.07
CA ARG A 114 -3.25 -7.18 9.04
C ARG A 114 -3.41 -7.93 7.73
N SER A 115 -2.40 -7.81 6.88
CA SER A 115 -2.33 -8.51 5.61
C SER A 115 -1.15 -9.48 5.55
N GLN A 116 -1.36 -10.68 5.01
CA GLN A 116 -0.26 -11.60 4.70
C GLN A 116 0.27 -11.39 3.27
N LYS A 117 -0.64 -11.28 2.30
CA LYS A 117 -0.31 -11.05 0.89
C LYS A 117 -1.35 -10.13 0.25
N SER A 118 -0.92 -8.97 -0.21
CA SER A 118 -1.78 -8.01 -0.90
C SER A 118 -1.24 -7.67 -2.28
N SER A 119 -2.10 -7.71 -3.30
CA SER A 119 -1.77 -7.33 -4.67
C SER A 119 -2.76 -6.30 -5.18
N LEU A 120 -2.26 -5.11 -5.52
CA LEU A 120 -3.08 -3.98 -5.96
C LEU A 120 -2.66 -3.55 -7.35
N ARG A 121 -3.61 -3.53 -8.29
CA ARG A 121 -3.40 -2.97 -9.63
C ARG A 121 -4.43 -1.88 -9.89
N SER A 122 -3.99 -0.62 -9.92
CA SER A 122 -4.93 0.49 -10.11
C SER A 122 -4.33 1.75 -10.70
N ASN A 123 -5.11 2.67 -11.28
CA ASN A 123 -4.55 3.97 -11.68
C ASN A 123 -4.20 4.83 -10.46
N ARG A 124 -4.98 4.73 -9.37
CA ARG A 124 -4.71 5.43 -8.11
C ARG A 124 -4.94 4.49 -6.93
N VAL A 125 -3.94 4.37 -6.06
CA VAL A 125 -4.02 3.60 -4.82
C VAL A 125 -3.80 4.52 -3.62
N VAL A 126 -4.72 4.45 -2.67
CA VAL A 126 -4.55 4.92 -1.29
C VAL A 126 -4.54 3.67 -0.41
N LEU A 127 -3.43 3.42 0.28
CA LEU A 127 -3.28 2.29 1.19
C LEU A 127 -2.84 2.80 2.57
N ASN A 128 -3.62 2.48 3.59
CA ASN A 128 -3.20 2.56 4.98
C ASN A 128 -3.12 1.13 5.53
N ASP A 129 -1.92 0.63 5.80
CA ASP A 129 -1.70 -0.69 6.41
C ASP A 129 -1.04 -0.53 7.79
N LEU A 130 -1.53 -1.28 8.78
CA LEU A 130 -0.86 -1.33 10.08
C LEU A 130 0.24 -2.40 10.12
N SER A 131 0.08 -3.49 9.38
CA SER A 131 1.00 -4.63 9.44
C SER A 131 0.83 -5.53 8.22
N GLY A 132 1.74 -5.41 7.27
CA GLY A 132 1.77 -6.24 6.06
C GLY A 132 2.98 -7.18 5.99
N ARG A 133 2.78 -8.48 5.72
CA ARG A 133 3.94 -9.34 5.42
C ARG A 133 4.46 -9.12 4.00
N LYS A 134 3.58 -9.11 3.01
CA LYS A 134 3.97 -8.93 1.61
C LYS A 134 2.92 -8.10 0.88
N TYR A 135 3.32 -6.97 0.30
CA TYR A 135 2.47 -6.26 -0.64
C TYR A 135 3.20 -5.92 -1.95
N SER A 136 2.42 -5.94 -3.02
CA SER A 136 2.81 -5.51 -4.35
C SER A 136 1.77 -4.54 -4.89
N VAL A 137 2.21 -3.35 -5.31
CA VAL A 137 1.33 -2.34 -5.88
C VAL A 137 1.87 -1.89 -7.22
N ARG A 138 1.02 -1.96 -8.24
CA ARG A 138 1.29 -1.38 -9.56
C ARG A 138 0.24 -0.31 -9.86
N SER A 139 0.69 0.94 -9.95
CA SER A 139 -0.22 2.07 -10.14
C SER A 139 0.34 3.25 -10.91
N ASN A 140 -0.46 4.23 -11.34
CA ASN A 140 0.09 5.51 -11.81
C ASN A 140 0.41 6.45 -10.65
N ARG A 141 -0.34 6.36 -9.55
CA ARG A 141 -0.06 7.10 -8.31
C ARG A 141 -0.32 6.22 -7.11
N VAL A 142 0.70 6.08 -6.27
CA VAL A 142 0.63 5.42 -4.96
C VAL A 142 0.84 6.46 -3.87
N VAL A 143 -0.07 6.49 -2.90
CA VAL A 143 0.19 7.07 -1.59
C VAL A 143 0.00 5.94 -0.58
N LEU A 144 1.05 5.61 0.17
CA LEU A 144 1.08 4.49 1.09
C LEU A 144 1.53 4.97 2.47
N ASN A 145 0.69 4.73 3.48
CA ASN A 145 1.05 4.89 4.87
C ASN A 145 1.10 3.50 5.51
N ASP A 146 2.27 3.09 5.96
CA ASP A 146 2.48 1.78 6.55
C ASP A 146 3.17 1.91 7.91
N ARG A 147 2.67 1.16 8.89
CA ARG A 147 3.30 1.10 10.20
C ARG A 147 4.37 0.02 10.25
N SER A 148 4.20 -1.08 9.53
CA SER A 148 5.21 -2.13 9.52
C SER A 148 5.03 -3.09 8.35
N SER A 149 6.12 -3.33 7.63
CA SER A 149 6.14 -4.38 6.62
C SER A 149 7.41 -5.22 6.54
N GLN A 150 7.23 -6.49 6.16
CA GLN A 150 8.37 -7.36 5.90
C GLN A 150 8.88 -7.20 4.46
N LYS A 151 7.98 -7.17 3.47
CA LYS A 151 8.34 -7.04 2.05
C LYS A 151 7.35 -6.16 1.31
N SER A 152 7.86 -5.13 0.67
CA SER A 152 7.10 -4.21 -0.16
C SER A 152 7.72 -4.04 -1.54
N SER A 153 6.87 -4.06 -2.57
CA SER A 153 7.25 -3.76 -3.94
C SER A 153 6.24 -2.77 -4.54
N LEU A 154 6.71 -1.57 -4.87
CA LEU A 154 5.87 -0.53 -5.45
C LEU A 154 6.42 -0.13 -6.82
N GLN A 155 5.55 -0.19 -7.84
CA GLN A 155 5.85 0.25 -9.18
C GLN A 155 4.83 1.32 -9.59
N SER A 156 5.29 2.56 -9.80
CA SER A 156 4.40 3.65 -10.17
C SER A 156 5.02 4.78 -10.96
N ASN A 157 4.23 5.70 -11.51
CA ASN A 157 4.79 6.97 -12.01
C ASN A 157 5.14 7.88 -10.83
N ARG A 158 4.31 7.89 -9.78
CA ARG A 158 4.55 8.64 -8.54
C ARG A 158 4.28 7.77 -7.32
N ILE A 159 5.25 7.70 -6.42
CA ILE A 159 5.12 7.03 -5.12
C ILE A 159 5.33 8.07 -4.03
N ASN A 160 4.36 8.18 -3.14
CA ASN A 160 4.52 8.80 -1.83
C ASN A 160 4.41 7.68 -0.80
N LEU A 161 5.46 7.49 -0.01
CA LEU A 161 5.55 6.44 1.00
C LEU A 161 5.87 7.07 2.34
N ASN A 162 5.09 6.72 3.35
CA ASN A 162 5.39 7.00 4.74
C ASN A 162 5.40 5.68 5.51
N ASP A 163 6.58 5.14 5.79
CA ASP A 163 6.73 3.85 6.48
C ASP A 163 7.46 3.99 7.82
N ARG A 164 6.84 3.49 8.89
CA ARG A 164 7.50 3.48 10.19
C ARG A 164 8.57 2.39 10.29
N SER A 165 8.36 1.23 9.67
CA SER A 165 9.36 0.16 9.67
C SER A 165 9.21 -0.83 8.52
N SER A 166 10.26 -0.93 7.69
CA SER A 166 10.35 -1.98 6.67
C SER A 166 11.58 -2.87 6.82
N GLN A 167 11.41 -4.18 6.58
CA GLN A 167 12.56 -5.08 6.42
C GLN A 167 13.12 -5.03 5.00
N LYS A 168 12.25 -5.10 3.97
CA LYS A 168 12.67 -5.06 2.57
C LYS A 168 11.69 -4.23 1.75
N SER A 169 12.18 -3.15 1.14
CA SER A 169 11.39 -2.32 0.25
C SER A 169 12.08 -2.12 -1.11
N SER A 170 11.31 -2.25 -2.18
CA SER A 170 11.74 -2.05 -3.56
C SER A 170 10.80 -1.10 -4.27
N LEU A 171 11.32 0.03 -4.72
CA LEU A 171 10.52 1.12 -5.27
C LEU A 171 11.03 1.50 -6.65
N GLN A 172 10.14 1.49 -7.63
CA GLN A 172 10.45 1.88 -8.99
C GLN A 172 9.44 2.92 -9.47
N SER A 173 9.91 4.14 -9.75
CA SER A 173 9.03 5.18 -10.27
C SER A 173 9.71 6.29 -11.04
N ASN A 174 8.94 7.24 -11.59
CA ASN A 174 9.52 8.49 -12.07
C ASN A 174 9.83 9.43 -10.91
N ARG A 175 8.93 9.51 -9.91
CA ARG A 175 9.11 10.32 -8.70
C ARG A 175 8.78 9.53 -7.45
N ASN A 176 9.72 9.53 -6.50
CA ASN A 176 9.54 9.00 -5.15
C ASN A 176 9.67 10.12 -4.12
N ASP A 177 8.70 10.20 -3.22
CA ASP A 177 8.75 10.97 -1.98
C ASP A 177 8.62 9.96 -0.83
N LEU A 178 9.72 9.67 -0.14
CA LEU A 178 9.73 8.68 0.95
C LEU A 178 10.08 9.33 2.28
N ASN A 179 9.34 8.95 3.31
CA ASN A 179 9.61 9.31 4.69
C ASN A 179 9.58 8.04 5.54
N ASP A 180 10.76 7.52 5.89
CA ASP A 180 10.87 6.27 6.61
C ASP A 180 11.60 6.43 7.95
N ARG A 181 10.99 5.90 9.01
CA ARG A 181 11.61 5.93 10.34
C ARG A 181 12.66 4.83 10.51
N SER A 182 12.47 3.67 9.90
CA SER A 182 13.44 2.58 9.98
C SER A 182 13.36 1.60 8.81
N GLY A 183 14.51 1.24 8.24
CA GLY A 183 14.61 0.27 7.14
C GLY A 183 15.80 -0.67 7.27
N GLN A 184 15.64 -1.97 6.98
CA GLN A 184 16.80 -2.89 6.91
C GLN A 184 17.43 -2.93 5.52
N LYS A 185 16.65 -3.17 4.46
CA LYS A 185 17.14 -3.22 3.08
C LYS A 185 16.21 -2.46 2.15
N ARG A 186 16.72 -1.42 1.50
CA ARG A 186 15.97 -0.63 0.54
C ARG A 186 16.66 -0.57 -0.82
N SER A 187 15.85 -0.67 -1.87
CA SER A 187 16.22 -0.35 -3.24
C SER A 187 15.25 0.67 -3.83
N VAL A 188 15.77 1.82 -4.27
CA VAL A 188 14.98 2.86 -4.93
C VAL A 188 15.57 3.16 -6.29
N ARG A 189 14.74 3.08 -7.32
CA ARG A 189 15.08 3.48 -8.68
C ARG A 189 14.10 4.52 -9.17
N SER A 190 14.60 5.70 -9.54
CA SER A 190 13.75 6.73 -10.13
C SER A 190 14.43 7.74 -11.04
N ILE A 191 13.66 8.66 -11.60
CA ILE A 191 14.23 9.87 -12.20
C ILE A 191 14.55 10.88 -11.08
N ARG A 192 13.61 11.09 -10.15
CA ARG A 192 13.77 11.97 -9.00
C ARG A 192 13.34 11.27 -7.71
N SER A 193 14.20 11.32 -6.70
CA SER A 193 13.90 10.83 -5.35
C SER A 193 14.13 11.90 -4.30
N PHE A 194 13.13 12.10 -3.45
CA PHE A 194 13.24 12.77 -2.17
C PHE A 194 13.12 11.71 -1.06
N LEU A 195 14.11 11.67 -0.16
CA LEU A 195 14.23 10.62 0.84
C LEU A 195 14.54 11.24 2.19
N ASN A 196 13.68 10.98 3.18
CA ASN A 196 13.91 11.35 4.56
C ASN A 196 13.95 10.10 5.44
N ASP A 197 15.16 9.67 5.81
CA ASP A 197 15.41 8.45 6.58
C ASP A 197 15.98 8.77 7.97
N HIS A 198 15.38 8.16 9.00
CA HIS A 198 15.95 8.26 10.36
C HIS A 198 16.99 7.18 10.65
N ARG A 199 16.76 5.96 10.17
CA ARG A 199 17.67 4.83 10.39
C ARG A 199 17.60 3.82 9.26
N SER A 200 18.72 3.54 8.61
CA SER A 200 18.79 2.46 7.62
C SER A 200 20.01 1.54 7.82
N GLN A 201 19.88 0.25 7.49
CA GLN A 201 21.04 -0.65 7.50
C GLN A 201 21.71 -0.75 6.13
N LYS A 202 20.93 -0.93 5.07
CA LYS A 202 21.41 -1.01 3.69
C LYS A 202 20.45 -0.29 2.76
N SER A 203 20.91 0.75 2.09
CA SER A 203 20.15 1.47 1.06
C SER A 203 20.93 1.52 -0.25
N SER A 204 20.23 1.27 -1.36
CA SER A 204 20.73 1.46 -2.72
C SER A 204 19.77 2.39 -3.47
N LEU A 205 20.30 3.50 -3.95
CA LEU A 205 19.52 4.58 -4.55
C LEU A 205 20.10 4.90 -5.92
N ARG A 206 19.29 4.74 -6.97
CA ARG A 206 19.66 5.07 -8.34
C ARG A 206 18.66 6.06 -8.92
N SER A 207 19.05 7.33 -9.01
CA SER A 207 18.20 8.36 -9.62
C SER A 207 18.97 9.47 -10.29
N ASN A 208 18.41 10.10 -11.34
CA ASN A 208 19.05 11.24 -12.00
C ASN A 208 19.25 12.42 -11.04
N ARG A 209 18.30 12.61 -10.11
CA ARG A 209 18.39 13.56 -9.00
C ARG A 209 18.00 12.89 -7.69
N ILE A 210 18.83 13.08 -6.66
CA ILE A 210 18.60 12.58 -5.30
C ILE A 210 18.68 13.75 -4.33
N ASP A 211 17.60 13.94 -3.58
CA ASP A 211 17.55 14.81 -2.41
C ASP A 211 17.41 13.86 -1.19
N LEU A 212 18.52 13.62 -0.45
CA LEU A 212 18.59 12.64 0.65
C LEU A 212 18.90 13.35 1.98
N ASN A 213 18.02 13.17 2.95
CA ASN A 213 18.26 13.48 4.36
C ASN A 213 18.26 12.17 5.14
N ASP A 214 19.44 11.67 5.52
CA ASP A 214 19.59 10.42 6.26
C ASP A 214 20.39 10.64 7.54
N ARG A 215 19.74 10.42 8.69
CA ARG A 215 20.37 10.66 10.00
C ARG A 215 21.37 9.59 10.39
N ARG A 216 21.08 8.32 10.11
CA ARG A 216 21.87 7.19 10.61
C ARG A 216 21.79 6.00 9.67
N SER A 217 22.87 5.79 8.92
CA SER A 217 23.00 4.64 8.04
C SER A 217 24.28 3.87 8.20
N ARG A 218 24.17 2.53 8.11
CA ARG A 218 25.34 1.65 8.12
C ARG A 218 26.00 1.54 6.75
N LYS A 219 25.21 1.37 5.67
CA LYS A 219 25.71 1.26 4.29
C LYS A 219 24.74 1.93 3.32
N ILE A 220 25.23 2.91 2.56
CA ILE A 220 24.49 3.61 1.50
C ILE A 220 25.27 3.48 0.19
N SER A 221 24.58 3.13 -0.89
CA SER A 221 25.08 3.23 -2.26
C SER A 221 24.21 4.21 -3.04
N LEU A 222 24.81 5.30 -3.53
CA LEU A 222 24.15 6.32 -4.35
C LEU A 222 24.71 6.29 -5.77
N ARG A 223 23.83 6.30 -6.76
CA ARG A 223 24.19 6.58 -8.16
C ARG A 223 23.28 7.66 -8.70
N SER A 224 23.85 8.82 -8.99
CA SER A 224 23.14 9.95 -9.55
C SER A 224 23.94 10.71 -10.58
N ASN A 225 23.22 11.43 -11.45
CA ASN A 225 23.80 12.35 -12.40
C ASN A 225 23.90 13.78 -11.81
N ARG A 226 23.18 14.08 -10.71
CA ARG A 226 23.28 15.33 -9.92
C ARG A 226 22.93 15.06 -8.44
N CYS A 227 23.90 15.17 -7.54
CA CYS A 227 23.71 15.10 -6.08
C CYS A 227 24.27 16.36 -5.40
N PRO A 228 23.45 17.24 -4.81
CA PRO A 228 23.91 18.12 -3.75
C PRO A 228 23.87 17.35 -2.42
N THR A 229 25.01 16.88 -1.91
CA THR A 229 25.10 16.21 -0.61
C THR A 229 25.42 17.22 0.49
N THR A 230 24.51 17.51 1.43
CA THR A 230 24.84 18.17 2.70
C THR A 230 25.08 17.10 3.78
N ASN A 231 26.31 16.58 3.85
CA ASN A 231 26.76 15.76 4.97
C ASN A 231 27.17 16.69 6.13
N HIS A 232 26.31 16.94 7.11
CA HIS A 232 26.75 17.49 8.39
C HIS A 232 27.44 16.38 9.20
N LYS A 233 28.72 16.12 8.93
CA LYS A 233 29.65 15.58 9.92
C LYS A 233 30.27 16.79 10.61
N GLU A 234 30.01 16.98 11.90
CA GLU A 234 30.79 17.92 12.72
C GLU A 234 32.28 17.53 12.67
N PRO A 235 33.19 18.43 12.27
CA PRO A 235 34.60 18.15 12.30
C PRO A 235 35.15 18.37 13.72
N ASN A 236 35.73 17.30 14.27
CA ASN A 236 36.59 17.32 15.46
C ASN A 236 37.65 18.43 15.34
N ARG A 237 37.56 19.47 16.17
CA ARG A 237 38.61 20.49 16.30
C ARG A 237 39.81 19.90 17.03
N ARG A 238 40.82 19.43 16.29
CA ARG A 238 42.20 19.35 16.81
C ARG A 238 42.97 20.58 16.33
N ARG A 239 43.24 21.50 17.27
CA ARG A 239 44.17 22.62 17.08
C ARG A 239 45.60 22.09 17.11
N LEU A 240 46.43 22.50 16.15
CA LEU A 240 47.89 22.54 16.28
C LEU A 240 48.46 23.77 15.54
N PRO A 241 49.63 24.29 15.95
CA PRO A 241 49.96 25.71 15.95
C PRO A 241 50.64 26.20 14.67
N GLN A 242 50.52 27.49 14.38
CA GLN A 242 51.23 28.15 13.28
C GLN A 242 52.58 28.69 13.77
N HIS A 243 53.68 28.26 13.15
CA HIS A 243 54.93 29.03 13.13
C HIS A 243 55.05 29.72 11.77
N LYS A 244 55.32 31.03 11.81
CA LYS A 244 55.39 31.94 10.65
C LYS A 244 56.72 31.81 9.90
N HIS A 245 56.62 32.07 8.60
CA HIS A 245 57.65 32.19 7.58
C HIS A 245 58.81 33.15 7.91
N PHE A 246 60.03 32.78 7.52
CA PHE A 246 61.05 33.70 7.02
C PHE A 246 60.88 33.82 5.50
N GLY A 247 60.90 35.04 4.99
CA GLY A 247 60.93 35.36 3.57
C GLY A 247 61.83 36.55 3.35
N ASP A 248 63.01 36.30 2.80
CA ASP A 248 63.87 37.31 2.19
C ASP A 248 63.21 37.87 0.95
N SER A 249 63.34 39.19 0.74
CA SER A 249 63.03 39.84 -0.54
C SER A 249 64.12 40.89 -0.78
N LEU A 250 64.98 40.57 -1.74
CA LEU A 250 65.94 41.46 -2.38
C LEU A 250 65.26 42.16 -3.59
N GLN A 251 65.84 43.32 -3.94
CA GLN A 251 65.68 44.15 -5.16
C GLN A 251 64.54 45.18 -5.09
N LEU A 252 64.77 46.48 -5.30
CA LEU A 252 65.88 47.27 -5.90
C LEU A 252 66.14 48.54 -5.07
#